data_AF-A0A7C2R9K2-F1
#
_entry.id   AF-A0A7C2R9K2-F1
#
_cell.length_a   1.000
_cell.length_b   1.000
_cell.length_c   1.000
_cell.angle_alpha   90.00
_cell.angle_beta   90.00
_cell.angle_gamma   90.00
#
_symmetry.space_group_name_H-M   'P 1'
#
loop_
_entity.id
_entity.type
_entity.pdbx_description
1 polymer ?
#
loop_
_entity_poly.entity_id
_entity_poly.type
_entity_poly.pdbx_seq_one_letter_code
_entity_poly.pdbx_strand_id
1 'polypeptide(L)'
;MSVFKDRKEELEKHEFMMGTPRGRLAVSLDLLTEAMVLVGQHAVYCRSAPRLRGQPEQPPMDIRLIGQGLGQAKELIQSVMEELRGRKEAKEAEEA
;
A
#
# COMPACT_ATOMS: atom_id res chain seq x y z
N MET A 1 6.83 -7.76 3.21
CA MET A 1 5.78 -8.70 3.65
C MET A 1 4.51 -8.32 2.90
N SER A 2 3.60 -9.27 2.66
CA SER A 2 2.39 -8.98 1.87
C SER A 2 1.43 -8.12 2.68
N VAL A 3 0.83 -7.12 2.04
CA VAL A 3 -0.10 -6.17 2.67
C VAL A 3 -1.28 -6.86 3.34
N PHE A 4 -1.72 -8.01 2.82
CA PHE A 4 -2.84 -8.79 3.36
C PHE A 4 -2.58 -9.37 4.75
N LYS A 5 -1.30 -9.55 5.12
CA LYS A 5 -0.92 -9.98 6.46
C LYS A 5 -0.68 -8.78 7.37
N ASP A 6 0.05 -7.80 6.86
CA ASP A 6 0.50 -6.65 7.65
C ASP A 6 -0.68 -5.73 8.04
N ARG A 7 -1.71 -5.63 7.20
CA ARG A 7 -2.89 -4.76 7.38
C ARG A 7 -4.21 -5.52 7.44
N LYS A 8 -4.18 -6.77 7.93
CA LYS A 8 -5.33 -7.68 7.91
C LYS A 8 -6.58 -7.09 8.58
N GLU A 9 -6.42 -6.55 9.80
CA GLU A 9 -7.56 -6.03 10.59
C GLU A 9 -8.21 -4.81 9.93
N GLU A 10 -7.40 -3.91 9.38
CA GLU A 10 -7.89 -2.74 8.63
C GLU A 10 -8.62 -3.18 7.36
N LEU A 11 -8.05 -4.13 6.61
CA LEU A 11 -8.70 -4.68 5.42
C LEU A 11 -10.05 -5.31 5.75
N GLU A 12 -10.12 -6.18 6.76
CA GLU A 12 -11.39 -6.82 7.17
C GLU A 12 -12.45 -5.78 7.54
N LYS A 13 -12.07 -4.75 8.29
CA LYS A 13 -12.98 -3.66 8.69
C LYS A 13 -13.49 -2.87 7.47
N HIS A 14 -12.59 -2.44 6.59
CA HIS A 14 -12.95 -1.60 5.44
C HIS A 14 -13.69 -2.39 4.36
N GLU A 15 -13.32 -3.65 4.11
CA GLU A 15 -14.03 -4.55 3.21
C GLU A 15 -15.44 -4.85 3.73
N PHE A 16 -15.62 -5.05 5.03
CA PHE A 16 -16.95 -5.24 5.63
C PHE A 16 -17.85 -4.01 5.47
N MET A 17 -17.32 -2.80 5.72
CA MET A 17 -18.12 -1.58 5.67
C MET A 17 -18.48 -1.12 4.25
N MET A 18 -17.61 -1.36 3.26
CA MET A 18 -17.72 -0.73 1.93
C MET A 18 -17.79 -1.73 0.76
N GLY A 19 -17.63 -3.02 1.05
CA GLY A 19 -17.40 -4.07 0.06
C GLY A 19 -15.93 -4.16 -0.37
N THR A 20 -15.54 -5.33 -0.85
CA THR A 20 -14.14 -5.69 -1.17
C THR A 20 -13.37 -4.65 -1.99
N PRO A 21 -13.86 -4.19 -3.16
CA PRO A 21 -13.07 -3.28 -3.99
C PRO A 21 -12.89 -1.90 -3.35
N ARG A 22 -13.93 -1.39 -2.67
CA ARG A 22 -13.88 -0.07 -2.02
C ARG A 22 -13.06 -0.11 -0.73
N GLY A 23 -13.17 -1.20 0.04
CA GLY A 23 -12.41 -1.40 1.26
C GLY A 23 -10.90 -1.47 1.00
N ARG A 24 -10.48 -2.24 -0.01
CA ARG A 24 -9.06 -2.32 -0.42
C ARG A 24 -8.51 -0.99 -0.92
N LEU A 25 -9.32 -0.23 -1.67
CA LEU A 25 -8.91 1.11 -2.12
C LEU A 25 -8.79 2.10 -0.96
N ALA A 26 -9.65 2.02 0.06
CA ALA A 26 -9.53 2.86 1.25
C ALA A 26 -8.20 2.62 1.97
N VAL A 27 -7.85 1.36 2.24
CA VAL A 27 -6.55 1.01 2.88
C VAL A 27 -5.37 1.40 1.97
N SER A 28 -5.52 1.31 0.65
CA SER A 28 -4.49 1.79 -0.30
C SER A 28 -4.25 3.30 -0.17
N LEU A 29 -5.31 4.10 -0.01
CA LEU A 29 -5.21 5.55 0.17
C LEU A 29 -4.53 5.91 1.50
N ASP A 30 -4.79 5.16 2.55
CA ASP A 30 -4.13 5.34 3.84
C ASP A 30 -2.63 5.07 3.74
N LEU A 31 -2.22 3.97 3.10
CA LEU A 31 -0.81 3.64 2.85
C LEU A 31 -0.08 4.71 2.01
N LEU A 32 -0.76 5.27 1.00
CA LEU A 32 -0.21 6.38 0.21
C LEU A 32 -0.02 7.64 1.07
N THR A 33 -0.98 7.92 1.96
CA THR A 33 -0.93 9.09 2.84
C THR A 33 0.17 8.96 3.89
N GLU A 34 0.32 7.77 4.49
CA GLU A 34 1.45 7.46 5.38
C GLU A 34 2.80 7.65 4.66
N ALA A 35 2.92 7.18 3.40
CA ALA A 35 4.13 7.37 2.60
C ALA A 35 4.42 8.86 2.34
N MET A 36 3.41 9.68 2.03
CA MET A 36 3.59 11.13 1.86
C MET A 36 4.06 11.81 3.16
N VAL A 37 3.55 11.38 4.31
CA VAL A 37 4.01 11.90 5.62
C VAL A 37 5.47 11.54 5.87
N LEU A 38 5.89 10.30 5.54
CA LEU A 38 7.28 9.86 5.66
C LEU A 38 8.24 10.64 4.76
N VAL A 39 7.79 11.06 3.57
CA VAL A 39 8.58 11.95 2.69
C VAL A 39 8.89 13.29 3.38
N GLY A 40 7.95 13.86 4.14
CA GLY A 40 8.20 15.08 4.91
C GLY A 40 9.28 14.90 5.98
N GLN A 41 9.35 13.71 6.59
CA GLN A 41 10.34 13.37 7.61
C GLN A 41 11.73 13.12 7.02
N HIS A 42 11.81 12.72 5.73
CA HIS A 42 13.07 12.45 5.05
C HIS A 42 14.04 13.64 5.04
N ALA A 43 13.54 14.84 4.84
CA ALA A 43 14.36 16.06 4.86
C ALA A 43 15.00 16.35 6.23
N VAL A 44 14.44 15.80 7.31
CA VAL A 44 14.97 15.88 8.68
C VAL A 44 15.94 14.72 8.92
N TYR A 45 15.52 13.49 8.62
CA TYR A 45 16.34 12.28 8.85
C TYR A 45 17.62 12.24 8.03
N CYS A 46 17.61 12.68 6.77
CA CYS A 46 18.81 12.76 5.94
C CYS A 46 19.87 13.74 6.45
N ARG A 47 19.46 14.75 7.22
CA ARG A 47 20.38 15.71 7.85
C ARG A 47 20.86 15.24 9.22
N SER A 48 20.01 14.56 9.99
CA SER A 48 20.32 14.12 11.35
C SER A 48 20.97 12.74 11.42
N ALA A 49 20.78 11.88 10.42
CA ALA A 49 21.43 10.59 10.33
C ALA A 49 22.59 10.67 9.33
N PRO A 50 23.86 10.83 9.79
CA PRO A 50 24.97 10.49 8.92
C PRO A 50 24.77 9.03 8.52
N ARG A 51 24.71 8.74 7.20
CA ARG A 51 24.58 7.40 6.60
C ARG A 51 25.09 6.37 7.61
N LEU A 52 24.16 5.64 8.24
CA LEU A 52 24.39 4.75 9.38
C LEU A 52 25.85 4.26 9.37
N ARG A 53 26.72 4.82 10.23
CA ARG A 53 28.18 4.58 10.21
C ARG A 53 28.44 3.08 10.00
N GLY A 54 28.74 2.66 8.77
CA GLY A 54 29.05 1.26 8.45
C GLY A 54 28.16 0.54 7.41
N GLN A 55 27.05 1.09 6.93
CA GLN A 55 26.23 0.44 5.88
C GLN A 55 25.99 1.36 4.67
N PRO A 56 27.02 1.63 3.84
CA PRO A 56 26.91 2.52 2.67
C PRO A 56 25.99 1.99 1.56
N GLU A 57 25.70 0.69 1.54
CA GLU A 57 24.91 0.01 0.51
C GLU A 57 23.39 0.15 0.73
N GLN A 58 22.94 0.48 1.95
CA GLN A 58 21.50 0.48 2.27
C GLN A 58 20.90 1.88 2.26
N PRO A 59 19.74 2.07 1.60
CA PRO A 59 19.05 3.34 1.62
C PRO A 59 18.58 3.69 3.04
N PRO A 60 18.46 5.00 3.35
CA PRO A 60 17.86 5.51 4.58
C PRO A 60 16.56 4.78 4.96
N MET A 61 16.35 4.56 6.27
CA MET A 61 15.25 3.74 6.81
C MET A 61 13.87 4.23 6.36
N ASP A 62 13.66 5.53 6.38
CA ASP A 62 12.50 6.24 5.86
C ASP A 62 12.26 5.97 4.36
N ILE A 63 13.29 6.02 3.50
CA ILE A 63 13.16 5.64 2.08
C ILE A 63 12.71 4.19 1.94
N ARG A 64 13.25 3.29 2.78
CA ARG A 64 12.83 1.88 2.77
C ARG A 64 11.37 1.71 3.16
N LEU A 65 10.91 2.42 4.19
CA LEU A 65 9.53 2.39 4.65
C LEU A 65 8.57 2.97 3.61
N ILE A 66 8.95 4.08 2.95
CA ILE A 66 8.20 4.65 1.83
C ILE A 66 8.08 3.61 0.71
N GLY A 67 9.18 2.98 0.31
CA GLY A 67 9.18 1.95 -0.73
C GLY A 67 8.29 0.76 -0.37
N GLN A 68 8.29 0.34 0.90
CA GLN A 68 7.41 -0.72 1.39
C GLN A 68 5.93 -0.31 1.31
N GLY A 69 5.56 0.86 1.81
CA GLY A 69 4.17 1.35 1.77
C GLY A 69 3.64 1.52 0.35
N LEU A 70 4.46 2.05 -0.57
CA LEU A 70 4.11 2.13 -2.00
C LEU A 70 3.94 0.76 -2.64
N GLY A 71 4.79 -0.22 -2.29
CA GLY A 71 4.68 -1.59 -2.77
C GLY A 71 3.38 -2.27 -2.31
N GLN A 72 3.04 -2.08 -1.04
CA GLN A 72 1.81 -2.61 -0.44
C GLN A 72 0.55 -1.97 -1.04
N ALA A 73 0.55 -0.64 -1.25
CA ALA A 73 -0.56 0.04 -1.92
C ALA A 73 -0.75 -0.47 -3.35
N LYS A 74 0.34 -0.70 -4.09
CA LYS A 74 0.29 -1.27 -5.44
C LYS A 74 -0.32 -2.67 -5.44
N GLU A 75 0.06 -3.53 -4.50
CA GLU A 75 -0.47 -4.89 -4.35
C GLU A 75 -2.01 -4.86 -4.19
N LEU A 76 -2.52 -3.98 -3.33
CA LEU A 76 -3.98 -3.81 -3.15
C LEU A 76 -4.67 -3.28 -4.41
N ILE A 77 -4.11 -2.27 -5.07
CA ILE A 77 -4.69 -1.70 -6.30
C ILE A 77 -4.77 -2.75 -7.40
N GLN A 78 -3.70 -3.56 -7.59
CA GLN A 78 -3.69 -4.65 -8.56
C GLN A 78 -4.80 -5.67 -8.27
N SER A 79 -4.93 -6.06 -7.00
CA SER A 79 -5.98 -6.98 -6.57
C SER A 79 -7.39 -6.45 -6.88
N VAL A 80 -7.64 -5.15 -6.68
CA VAL A 80 -8.93 -4.52 -7.02
C VAL A 80 -9.16 -4.50 -8.53
N MET A 81 -8.13 -4.21 -9.33
CA MET A 81 -8.25 -4.21 -10.79
C MET A 81 -8.63 -5.60 -11.33
N GLU A 82 -8.03 -6.66 -10.78
CA GLU A 82 -8.34 -8.05 -11.12
C GLU A 82 -9.79 -8.40 -10.73
N GLU A 83 -10.22 -8.02 -9.52
CA GLU A 83 -11.58 -8.26 -9.06
C GLU A 83 -12.63 -7.55 -9.93
N LEU A 84 -12.37 -6.29 -10.30
CA LEU A 84 -13.26 -5.53 -11.19
C LEU A 84 -13.31 -6.11 -12.60
N ARG A 85 -12.19 -6.65 -13.11
CA ARG A 85 -12.18 -7.35 -14.40
C ARG A 85 -13.04 -8.61 -14.34
N GLY A 86 -12.85 -9.46 -13.33
CA GLY A 86 -13.64 -10.69 -13.17
C GLY A 86 -15.14 -10.42 -13.02
N ARG A 87 -15.51 -9.35 -12.30
CA ARG A 87 -16.92 -8.92 -12.19
C ARG A 87 -17.52 -8.48 -13.53
N LYS A 88 -16.74 -7.83 -14.39
CA LYS A 88 -17.20 -7.44 -15.74
C LYS A 88 -17.42 -8.67 -16.62
N GLU A 89 -16.44 -9.57 -16.66
CA GLU A 89 -16.52 -10.81 -17.45
C GLU A 89 -17.70 -11.70 -17.01
N ALA A 90 -17.94 -11.81 -15.69
CA ALA A 90 -19.09 -12.55 -15.17
C ALA A 90 -20.43 -11.92 -15.57
N LYS A 91 -20.52 -10.60 -15.58
CA LYS A 91 -21.73 -9.87 -16.00
C LYS A 91 -21.99 -10.04 -17.50
N GLU A 92 -20.95 -10.00 -18.32
CA GLU A 92 -21.04 -10.23 -19.77
C GLU A 92 -21.47 -11.68 -20.09
N ALA A 93 -21.03 -12.66 -19.31
CA ALA A 93 -21.43 -14.06 -19.47
C ALA A 93 -22.88 -14.36 -19.03
N GLU A 94 -23.44 -13.57 -18.11
CA GLU A 94 -24.84 -13.69 -17.67
C GLU A 94 -25.82 -13.01 -18.65
N GLU A 95 -25.34 -12.02 -19.41
CA GLU A 95 -26.12 -11.27 -20.40
C GLU A 95 -26.10 -11.89 -21.81
N ALA A 96 -25.30 -12.94 -22.05
CA ALA A 96 -25.13 -13.65 -23.33
C ALA A 96 -25.89 -14.98 -23.38
#